data_AF-A0A9W4TSA0-F1
#
_entry.id   AF-A0A9W4TSA0-F1
#
_cell.length_a   1.000
_cell.length_b   1.000
_cell.length_c   1.000
_cell.angle_alpha   90.00
_cell.angle_beta   90.00
_cell.angle_gamma   90.00
#
_symmetry.space_group_name_H-M   'P 1'
#
loop_
_entity.id
_entity.type
_entity.pdbx_description
1 polymer ?
#
loop_
_entity_poly.entity_id
_entity_poly.type
_entity_poly.pdbx_seq_one_letter_code
_entity_poly.pdbx_strand_id
1 'polypeptide(L)'
;MTIDDSDIDDTSFRGVMESLNLDQSTFKNYSTSTFQNLSFSELSQIKTDIESQLNLLFELLKSKYGADMDTPLTIDGFPRDDIDVVTIRLIRIKIIRLRNDDKLILNLLEAKMQEEFERRKAEGGNEEVEEQERRAVYNIPYALVKEVVSGGPAFKSGLKEGDQVILFDGRIHASNHNRLLNLVDIVKSKKGDEIEVDIKRNEERLKIILVPTDDWDGQGLLGCRLIPI
;
A
#
# COMPACT_ATOMS: atom_id res chain seq x y z
N MET A 1 29.98 23.37 -24.23
CA MET A 1 28.82 24.20 -23.86
C MET A 1 27.75 23.26 -23.35
N THR A 2 27.65 23.12 -22.03
CA THR A 2 26.49 22.53 -21.37
C THR A 2 25.33 23.50 -21.62
N ILE A 3 24.33 23.05 -22.35
CA ILE A 3 23.08 23.78 -22.54
C ILE A 3 22.35 23.65 -21.20
N ASP A 4 22.07 24.78 -20.56
CA ASP A 4 21.22 24.84 -19.37
C ASP A 4 19.81 24.37 -19.77
N ASP A 5 19.28 23.37 -19.07
CA ASP A 5 17.93 22.82 -19.28
C ASP A 5 16.81 23.82 -18.92
N SER A 6 17.14 25.02 -18.44
CA SER A 6 16.20 26.10 -18.13
C SER A 6 15.76 26.94 -19.34
N ASP A 7 16.41 26.80 -20.49
CA ASP A 7 16.24 27.71 -21.63
C ASP A 7 15.46 27.11 -22.83
N ILE A 8 14.79 25.96 -22.64
CA ILE A 8 13.78 25.50 -23.63
C ILE A 8 12.49 26.28 -23.36
N ASP A 9 12.45 27.47 -23.93
CA ASP A 9 11.43 28.48 -23.74
C ASP A 9 10.03 27.94 -24.10
N ASP A 10 9.21 27.72 -23.06
CA ASP A 10 7.81 27.25 -23.09
C ASP A 10 6.91 28.18 -23.94
N THR A 11 7.40 29.40 -24.23
CA THR A 11 6.77 30.43 -25.06
C THR A 11 6.60 30.01 -26.53
N SER A 12 7.56 29.28 -27.11
CA SER A 12 7.50 28.85 -28.52
C SER A 12 6.41 27.81 -28.76
N PHE A 13 6.10 27.00 -27.74
CA PHE A 13 5.06 25.98 -27.80
C PHE A 13 3.66 26.51 -27.46
N ARG A 14 3.56 27.60 -26.68
CA ARG A 14 2.27 28.19 -26.27
C ARG A 14 1.43 28.67 -27.44
N GLY A 15 2.02 29.40 -28.39
CA GLY A 15 1.28 29.93 -29.55
C GLY A 15 0.74 28.82 -30.47
N VAL A 16 1.42 27.68 -30.56
CA VAL A 16 0.97 26.55 -31.36
C VAL A 16 -0.13 25.77 -30.62
N MET A 17 -0.06 25.65 -29.30
CA MET A 17 -1.12 25.02 -28.49
C MET A 17 -2.43 25.82 -28.46
N GLU A 18 -2.34 27.15 -28.51
CA GLU A 18 -3.51 28.04 -28.58
C GLU A 18 -4.35 27.78 -29.85
N SER A 19 -3.68 27.44 -30.96
CA SER A 19 -4.34 27.05 -32.22
C SER A 19 -5.09 25.71 -32.15
N LEU A 20 -4.80 24.88 -31.15
CA LEU A 20 -5.47 23.59 -30.93
C LEU A 20 -6.74 23.69 -30.07
N ASN A 21 -7.12 24.90 -29.65
CA ASN A 21 -8.27 25.15 -28.77
C ASN A 21 -8.21 24.34 -27.45
N LEU A 22 -7.00 23.99 -27.02
CA LEU A 22 -6.74 23.37 -25.72
C LEU A 22 -6.71 24.50 -24.69
N ASP A 23 -7.90 24.87 -24.21
CA ASP A 23 -8.06 26.00 -23.30
C ASP A 23 -7.15 25.83 -22.07
N GLN A 24 -6.40 26.89 -21.72
CA GLN A 24 -5.50 26.88 -20.55
C GLN A 24 -6.28 26.67 -19.25
N SER A 25 -7.58 26.96 -19.26
CA SER A 25 -8.51 26.66 -18.16
C SER A 25 -8.61 25.15 -17.87
N THR A 26 -8.45 24.32 -18.90
CA THR A 26 -8.63 22.86 -18.82
C THR A 26 -7.31 22.15 -18.54
N PHE A 27 -6.18 22.74 -18.94
CA PHE A 27 -4.85 22.15 -18.76
C PHE A 27 -3.95 23.07 -17.94
N LYS A 28 -3.89 22.82 -16.64
CA LYS A 28 -3.00 23.53 -15.72
C LYS A 28 -1.56 23.15 -16.01
N ASN A 29 -0.70 24.15 -16.16
CA ASN A 29 0.74 23.97 -16.24
C ASN A 29 1.35 24.03 -14.85
N TYR A 30 2.30 23.15 -14.57
CA TYR A 30 3.04 23.11 -13.33
C TYR A 30 4.53 23.25 -13.61
N SER A 31 5.24 23.97 -12.75
CA SER A 31 6.69 24.08 -12.84
C SER A 31 7.35 23.00 -12.00
N THR A 32 8.17 22.17 -12.63
CA THR A 32 8.91 21.07 -12.01
C THR A 32 9.72 21.51 -10.80
N SER A 33 10.30 22.71 -10.84
CA SER A 33 11.10 23.31 -9.76
C SER A 33 10.30 23.55 -8.47
N THR A 34 8.99 23.74 -8.59
CA THR A 34 8.13 24.05 -7.44
C THR A 34 7.80 22.79 -6.63
N PHE A 35 7.81 21.60 -7.27
CA PHE A 35 7.34 20.36 -6.65
C PHE A 35 8.11 19.96 -5.38
N GLN A 36 9.40 20.28 -5.29
CA GLN A 36 10.22 19.91 -4.14
C GLN A 36 9.72 20.55 -2.83
N ASN A 37 9.21 21.77 -2.92
CA ASN A 37 8.82 22.58 -1.75
C ASN A 37 7.36 22.39 -1.31
N LEU A 38 6.56 21.61 -2.05
CA LEU A 38 5.14 21.43 -1.77
C LEU A 38 4.87 20.37 -0.71
N SER A 39 3.81 20.51 0.07
CA SER A 39 3.40 19.49 1.06
C SER A 39 2.90 18.20 0.40
N PHE A 40 2.83 17.11 1.17
CA PHE A 40 2.31 15.82 0.69
C PHE A 40 0.88 15.95 0.13
N SER A 41 0.01 16.68 0.83
CA SER A 41 -1.39 16.89 0.41
C SER A 41 -1.46 17.63 -0.93
N GLU A 42 -0.66 18.69 -1.08
CA GLU A 42 -0.60 19.47 -2.32
C GLU A 42 -0.07 18.62 -3.49
N LEU A 43 1.01 17.85 -3.27
CA LEU A 43 1.54 16.92 -4.28
C LEU A 43 0.52 15.86 -4.69
N SER A 44 -0.26 15.32 -3.75
CA SER A 44 -1.33 14.37 -4.04
C SER A 44 -2.46 14.98 -4.87
N GLN A 45 -2.82 16.24 -4.60
CA GLN A 45 -3.82 16.96 -5.40
C GLN A 45 -3.30 17.20 -6.83
N ILE A 46 -2.06 17.65 -6.97
CA ILE A 46 -1.43 17.89 -8.27
C ILE A 46 -1.34 16.59 -9.07
N LYS A 47 -0.98 15.47 -8.43
CA LYS A 47 -1.00 14.15 -9.05
C LYS A 47 -2.37 13.85 -9.66
N THR A 48 -3.44 14.03 -8.88
CA THR A 48 -4.82 13.77 -9.33
C THR A 48 -5.21 14.68 -10.50
N ASP A 49 -4.80 15.94 -10.45
CA ASP A 49 -5.02 16.90 -11.54
C ASP A 49 -4.27 16.47 -12.82
N ILE A 50 -3.01 16.03 -12.72
CA ILE A 50 -2.20 15.56 -13.85
C ILE A 50 -2.77 14.26 -14.45
N GLU A 51 -3.17 13.30 -13.64
CA GLU A 51 -3.82 12.07 -14.10
C GLU A 51 -5.12 12.36 -14.86
N SER A 52 -5.90 13.33 -14.36
CA SER A 52 -7.11 13.80 -15.04
C SER A 52 -6.80 14.44 -16.39
N GLN A 53 -5.76 15.27 -16.47
CA GLN A 53 -5.29 15.86 -17.73
C GLN A 53 -4.80 14.80 -18.72
N LEU A 54 -4.04 13.80 -18.25
CA LEU A 54 -3.59 12.69 -19.08
C LEU A 54 -4.76 11.92 -19.68
N ASN A 55 -5.76 11.57 -18.86
CA ASN A 55 -6.96 10.87 -19.32
C ASN A 55 -7.69 11.66 -20.42
N LEU A 56 -7.86 12.97 -20.23
CA LEU A 56 -8.49 13.83 -21.23
C LEU A 56 -7.70 13.86 -22.55
N LEU A 57 -6.36 13.94 -22.50
CA LEU A 57 -5.53 13.95 -23.71
C LEU A 57 -5.57 12.60 -24.44
N PHE A 58 -5.59 11.49 -23.71
CA PHE A 58 -5.77 10.15 -24.30
C PHE A 58 -7.14 10.00 -24.95
N GLU A 59 -8.20 10.45 -24.28
CA GLU A 59 -9.54 10.44 -24.85
C GLU A 59 -9.62 11.32 -26.09
N LEU A 60 -9.00 12.51 -26.07
CA LEU A 60 -8.94 13.42 -27.21
C LEU A 60 -8.22 12.77 -28.40
N LEU A 61 -7.08 12.12 -28.17
CA LEU A 61 -6.33 11.43 -29.23
C LEU A 61 -7.19 10.35 -29.91
N LYS A 62 -7.88 9.55 -29.09
CA LYS A 62 -8.66 8.39 -29.54
C LYS A 62 -9.98 8.79 -30.19
N SER A 63 -10.75 9.66 -29.56
CA SER A 63 -12.11 10.01 -29.97
C SER A 63 -12.13 10.99 -31.16
N LYS A 64 -11.27 12.02 -31.12
CA LYS A 64 -11.27 13.09 -32.13
C LYS A 64 -10.34 12.79 -33.29
N TYR A 65 -9.14 12.27 -33.01
CA TYR A 65 -8.10 12.07 -34.04
C TYR A 65 -7.93 10.60 -34.45
N GLY A 66 -8.64 9.66 -33.82
CA GLY A 66 -8.57 8.24 -34.17
C GLY A 66 -7.18 7.62 -34.03
N ALA A 67 -6.31 8.22 -33.22
CA ALA A 67 -4.92 7.82 -33.05
C ALA A 67 -4.62 7.46 -31.59
N ASP A 68 -3.54 6.72 -31.36
CA ASP A 68 -2.95 6.45 -30.05
C ASP A 68 -1.52 7.01 -29.95
N MET A 69 -0.75 6.66 -28.92
CA MET A 69 0.65 7.12 -28.77
C MET A 69 1.62 6.51 -29.80
N ASP A 70 1.25 5.37 -30.38
CA ASP A 70 2.13 4.52 -31.18
C ASP A 70 1.77 4.54 -32.68
N THR A 71 0.62 5.13 -33.03
CA THR A 71 0.12 5.20 -34.40
C THR A 71 1.16 5.90 -35.27
N PRO A 72 1.60 5.31 -36.40
CA PRO A 72 2.63 5.93 -37.21
C PRO A 72 2.09 7.21 -37.85
N LEU A 73 2.89 8.28 -37.87
CA LEU A 73 2.48 9.58 -38.41
C LEU A 73 2.95 9.81 -39.85
N THR A 74 3.72 8.88 -40.39
CA THR A 74 4.29 8.94 -41.74
C THR A 74 4.01 7.65 -42.49
N ILE A 75 4.02 7.73 -43.82
CA ILE A 75 4.02 6.60 -44.76
C ILE A 75 5.14 6.88 -45.76
N ASP A 76 6.05 5.93 -45.95
CA ASP A 76 7.22 6.05 -46.84
C ASP A 76 8.08 7.30 -46.64
N GLY A 77 8.16 7.79 -45.39
CA GLY A 77 8.94 8.96 -45.02
C GLY A 77 8.23 10.31 -45.21
N PHE A 78 6.99 10.31 -45.72
CA PHE A 78 6.17 11.51 -45.89
C PHE A 78 5.06 11.60 -44.84
N PRO A 79 4.64 12.82 -44.43
CA PRO A 79 3.50 13.00 -43.55
C PRO A 79 2.25 12.40 -44.17
N ARG A 80 1.45 11.76 -43.32
CA ARG A 80 0.13 11.27 -43.71
C ARG A 80 -0.83 12.41 -44.03
N ASP A 81 -1.66 12.21 -45.03
CA ASP A 81 -2.70 13.13 -45.48
C ASP A 81 -4.06 12.85 -44.84
N ASP A 82 -4.30 11.61 -44.40
CA ASP A 82 -5.53 11.16 -43.75
C ASP A 82 -5.68 11.61 -42.30
N ILE A 83 -4.60 12.07 -41.66
CA ILE A 83 -4.57 12.49 -40.26
C ILE A 83 -3.87 13.83 -40.06
N ASP A 84 -4.28 14.56 -39.01
CA ASP A 84 -3.56 15.76 -38.58
C ASP A 84 -2.29 15.39 -37.80
N VAL A 85 -1.22 15.15 -38.56
CA VAL A 85 0.11 14.77 -38.04
C VAL A 85 0.64 15.78 -37.02
N VAL A 86 0.45 17.08 -37.26
CA VAL A 86 1.00 18.13 -36.42
C VAL A 86 0.31 18.11 -35.07
N THR A 87 -1.02 18.12 -35.06
CA THR A 87 -1.81 18.12 -33.83
C THR A 87 -1.58 16.86 -33.01
N ILE A 88 -1.59 15.68 -33.65
CA ILE A 88 -1.33 14.42 -32.95
C ILE A 88 0.07 14.44 -32.32
N ARG A 89 1.09 14.93 -33.05
CA ARG A 89 2.45 15.05 -32.52
C ARG A 89 2.51 15.98 -31.31
N LEU A 90 1.83 17.13 -31.35
CA LEU A 90 1.80 18.08 -30.23
C LEU A 90 1.12 17.49 -28.99
N ILE A 91 -0.03 16.80 -29.16
CA ILE A 91 -0.72 16.15 -28.06
C ILE A 91 0.15 15.03 -27.45
N ARG A 92 0.81 14.21 -28.28
CA ARG A 92 1.73 13.17 -27.80
C ARG A 92 2.89 13.75 -27.00
N ILE A 93 3.48 14.85 -27.47
CA ILE A 93 4.55 15.55 -26.74
C ILE A 93 4.02 16.01 -25.36
N LYS A 94 2.81 16.56 -25.29
CA LYS A 94 2.18 16.96 -24.02
C LYS A 94 1.98 15.78 -23.07
N ILE A 95 1.46 14.67 -23.58
CA ILE A 95 1.27 13.43 -22.79
C ILE A 95 2.62 12.94 -22.25
N ILE A 96 3.68 12.95 -23.06
CA ILE A 96 5.02 12.52 -22.64
C ILE A 96 5.54 13.42 -21.51
N ARG A 97 5.41 14.74 -21.64
CA ARG A 97 5.82 15.69 -20.59
C ARG A 97 5.08 15.44 -19.29
N LEU A 98 3.74 15.37 -19.33
CA LEU A 98 2.92 15.12 -18.15
C LEU A 98 3.22 13.76 -17.49
N ARG A 99 3.53 12.72 -18.28
CA ARG A 99 3.95 11.42 -17.74
C ARG A 99 5.28 11.50 -16.99
N ASN A 100 6.23 12.28 -17.49
CA ASN A 100 7.50 12.49 -16.81
C ASN A 100 7.31 13.29 -15.51
N ASP A 101 6.44 14.30 -15.52
CA ASP A 101 6.10 15.08 -14.33
C ASP A 101 5.39 14.23 -13.26
N ASP A 102 4.41 13.41 -13.66
CA ASP A 102 3.72 12.47 -12.77
C ASP A 102 4.69 11.49 -12.11
N LYS A 103 5.61 10.92 -12.90
CA LYS A 103 6.68 10.06 -12.38
C LYS A 103 7.54 10.77 -11.34
N LEU A 104 7.88 12.04 -11.57
CA LEU A 104 8.64 12.83 -10.61
C LEU A 104 7.85 13.05 -9.32
N ILE A 105 6.56 13.41 -9.42
CA ILE A 105 5.68 13.62 -8.26
C ILE A 105 5.54 12.33 -7.45
N LEU A 106 5.39 11.19 -8.10
CA LEU A 106 5.34 9.89 -7.42
C LEU A 106 6.60 9.62 -6.59
N ASN A 107 7.78 9.86 -7.17
CA ASN A 107 9.04 9.69 -6.44
C ASN A 107 9.16 10.66 -5.25
N LEU A 108 8.67 11.90 -5.40
CA LEU A 108 8.66 12.89 -4.32
C LEU A 108 7.67 12.52 -3.21
N LEU A 109 6.48 12.02 -3.57
CA LEU A 109 5.48 11.53 -2.63
C LEU A 109 6.03 10.34 -1.81
N GLU A 110 6.69 9.39 -2.49
CA GLU A 110 7.34 8.25 -1.85
C GLU A 110 8.40 8.72 -0.83
N ALA A 111 9.28 9.64 -1.24
CA ALA A 111 10.31 10.18 -0.35
C ALA A 111 9.73 10.87 0.89
N LYS A 112 8.69 11.71 0.73
CA LYS A 112 8.03 12.39 1.87
C LYS A 112 7.29 11.42 2.77
N MET A 113 6.66 10.40 2.19
CA MET A 113 5.99 9.36 2.95
C MET A 113 7.00 8.60 3.83
N GLN A 114 8.16 8.24 3.26
CA GLN A 114 9.22 7.56 3.98
C GLN A 114 9.79 8.44 5.11
N GLU A 115 10.02 9.73 4.86
CA GLU A 115 10.48 10.69 5.86
C GLU A 115 9.51 10.79 7.04
N GLU A 116 8.20 10.86 6.77
CA GLU A 116 7.15 10.87 7.80
C GLU A 116 7.13 9.58 8.63
N PHE A 117 7.29 8.41 7.99
CA PHE A 117 7.36 7.13 8.70
C PHE A 117 8.62 7.03 9.58
N GLU A 118 9.76 7.48 9.06
CA GLU A 118 11.02 7.49 9.80
C GLU A 118 10.97 8.47 10.99
N ARG A 119 10.37 9.66 10.79
CA ARG A 119 10.16 10.62 11.88
C ARG A 119 9.27 10.03 12.97
N ARG A 120 8.13 9.44 12.61
CA ARG A 120 7.22 8.78 13.57
C ARG A 120 7.90 7.64 14.32
N LYS A 121 8.76 6.88 13.65
CA LYS A 121 9.56 5.81 14.27
C LYS A 121 10.62 6.35 15.23
N ALA A 122 11.29 7.45 14.87
CA ALA A 122 12.33 8.08 15.69
C ALA A 122 11.77 8.83 16.91
N GLU A 123 10.56 9.40 16.81
CA GLU A 123 9.85 10.07 17.90
C GLU A 123 9.23 9.11 18.92
N GLY A 124 9.48 7.79 18.81
CA GLY A 124 9.17 6.80 19.86
C GLY A 124 7.69 6.52 20.10
N GLY A 125 6.77 7.02 19.25
CA GLY A 125 5.33 6.90 19.44
C GLY A 125 4.69 5.58 18.98
N ASN A 126 5.49 4.55 18.66
CA ASN A 126 5.00 3.42 17.86
C ASN A 126 4.63 2.15 18.61
N GLU A 127 4.76 2.08 19.94
CA GLU A 127 4.21 0.91 20.66
C GLU A 127 2.71 1.08 20.93
N GLU A 128 2.26 2.26 21.37
CA GLU A 128 0.87 2.46 21.77
C GLU A 128 -0.11 2.51 20.59
N VAL A 129 0.26 3.16 19.48
CA VAL A 129 -0.61 3.26 18.28
C VAL A 129 -0.62 1.94 17.50
N GLU A 130 0.52 1.28 17.31
CA GLU A 130 0.53 -0.05 16.68
C GLU A 130 -0.14 -1.10 17.56
N GLU A 131 -0.10 -0.99 18.90
CA GLU A 131 -0.84 -1.90 19.77
C GLU A 131 -2.35 -1.60 19.78
N GLN A 132 -2.76 -0.34 19.70
CA GLN A 132 -4.17 0.02 19.50
C GLN A 132 -4.70 -0.43 18.14
N GLU A 133 -3.94 -0.27 17.06
CA GLU A 133 -4.30 -0.77 15.73
C GLU A 133 -4.28 -2.31 15.68
N ARG A 134 -3.27 -2.98 16.24
CA ARG A 134 -3.26 -4.45 16.37
C ARG A 134 -4.45 -4.95 17.20
N ARG A 135 -4.84 -4.23 18.25
CA ARG A 135 -6.05 -4.55 19.02
C ARG A 135 -7.33 -4.32 18.21
N ALA A 136 -7.40 -3.26 17.40
CA ALA A 136 -8.55 -2.96 16.55
C ALA A 136 -8.70 -3.96 15.39
N VAL A 137 -7.59 -4.42 14.80
CA VAL A 137 -7.58 -5.33 13.64
C VAL A 137 -7.86 -6.77 14.07
N TYR A 138 -7.30 -7.23 15.19
CA TYR A 138 -7.44 -8.61 15.65
C TYR A 138 -8.36 -8.68 16.86
N ASN A 139 -9.68 -8.58 16.68
CA ASN A 139 -10.67 -8.80 17.76
C ASN A 139 -11.60 -9.99 17.51
N ILE A 140 -11.46 -10.66 16.37
CA ILE A 140 -12.28 -11.81 15.98
C ILE A 140 -11.61 -13.08 16.50
N PRO A 141 -12.22 -13.81 17.45
CA PRO A 141 -11.69 -15.10 17.87
C PRO A 141 -11.85 -16.15 16.77
N TYR A 142 -10.87 -17.05 16.63
CA TYR A 142 -10.86 -18.08 15.59
C TYR A 142 -10.79 -19.51 16.15
N ALA A 143 -10.53 -19.66 17.45
CA ALA A 143 -10.51 -20.95 18.12
C ALA A 143 -11.13 -20.86 19.51
N LEU A 144 -11.80 -21.93 19.95
CA LEU A 144 -12.32 -22.10 21.30
C LEU A 144 -11.48 -23.15 22.04
N VAL A 145 -11.11 -22.84 23.28
CA VAL A 145 -10.50 -23.80 24.20
C VAL A 145 -11.60 -24.67 24.79
N LYS A 146 -11.67 -25.91 24.31
CA LYS A 146 -12.68 -26.87 24.75
C LYS A 146 -12.30 -27.58 26.05
N GLU A 147 -11.03 -27.93 26.20
CA GLU A 147 -10.52 -28.70 27.34
C GLU A 147 -9.10 -28.24 27.67
N VAL A 148 -8.75 -28.18 28.95
CA VAL A 148 -7.38 -27.90 29.44
C VAL A 148 -7.00 -28.97 30.46
N VAL A 149 -5.83 -29.58 30.28
CA VAL A 149 -5.34 -30.65 31.15
C VAL A 149 -4.59 -30.07 32.34
N SER A 150 -5.01 -30.44 33.56
CA SER A 150 -4.38 -30.01 34.82
C SER A 150 -2.88 -30.33 34.85
N GLY A 151 -2.07 -29.35 35.24
CA GLY A 151 -0.61 -29.50 35.32
C GLY A 151 0.12 -29.43 33.98
N GLY A 152 -0.59 -29.41 32.85
CA GLY A 152 -0.02 -29.23 31.51
C GLY A 152 0.39 -27.77 31.20
N PRO A 153 1.05 -27.54 30.06
CA PRO A 153 1.56 -26.22 29.68
C PRO A 153 0.49 -25.12 29.62
N ALA A 154 -0.66 -25.41 28.99
CA ALA A 154 -1.79 -24.49 28.90
C ALA A 154 -2.43 -24.19 30.27
N PHE A 155 -2.45 -25.16 31.18
CA PHE A 155 -2.91 -24.93 32.54
C PHE A 155 -1.95 -24.01 33.31
N LYS A 156 -0.64 -24.27 33.19
CA LYS A 156 0.41 -23.45 33.80
C LYS A 156 0.42 -22.01 33.27
N SER A 157 0.05 -21.80 32.00
CA SER A 157 -0.12 -20.46 31.42
C SER A 157 -1.42 -19.75 31.83
N GLY A 158 -2.30 -20.42 32.60
CA GLY A 158 -3.57 -19.84 33.05
C GLY A 158 -4.70 -19.86 32.00
N LEU A 159 -4.55 -20.66 30.93
CA LEU A 159 -5.61 -20.91 29.96
C LEU A 159 -6.74 -21.73 30.62
N LYS A 160 -7.99 -21.42 30.28
CA LYS A 160 -9.17 -22.07 30.85
C LYS A 160 -10.09 -22.56 29.73
N GLU A 161 -10.89 -23.57 30.05
CA GLU A 161 -12.01 -23.97 29.21
C GLU A 161 -12.97 -22.78 29.00
N GLY A 162 -13.41 -22.60 27.75
CA GLY A 162 -14.26 -21.48 27.34
C GLY A 162 -13.51 -20.26 26.80
N ASP A 163 -12.19 -20.19 26.95
CA ASP A 163 -11.40 -19.10 26.36
C ASP A 163 -11.44 -19.14 24.83
N GLN A 164 -11.52 -17.98 24.18
CA GLN A 164 -11.49 -17.89 22.73
C GLN A 164 -10.18 -17.26 22.25
N VAL A 165 -9.42 -17.93 21.41
CA VAL A 165 -8.12 -17.43 20.91
C VAL A 165 -8.35 -16.40 19.80
N ILE A 166 -7.71 -15.24 19.94
CA ILE A 166 -7.79 -14.11 19.00
C ILE A 166 -6.51 -13.99 18.17
N LEU A 167 -5.35 -13.96 18.84
CA LEU A 167 -4.05 -13.80 18.23
C LEU A 167 -3.07 -14.80 18.88
N PHE A 168 -2.28 -15.48 18.06
CA PHE A 168 -1.30 -16.45 18.54
C PHE A 168 0.07 -16.09 17.96
N ASP A 169 1.04 -15.93 18.85
CA ASP A 169 2.42 -15.55 18.54
C ASP A 169 2.55 -14.25 17.73
N GLY A 170 1.68 -13.28 18.00
CA GLY A 170 1.66 -11.97 17.34
C GLY A 170 1.30 -11.97 15.85
N ARG A 171 1.04 -13.14 15.25
CA ARG A 171 0.92 -13.29 13.79
C ARG A 171 -0.23 -14.15 13.30
N ILE A 172 -0.71 -15.11 14.09
CA ILE A 172 -1.81 -15.99 13.68
C ILE A 172 -3.14 -15.46 14.19
N HIS A 173 -4.08 -15.20 13.29
CA HIS A 173 -5.39 -14.61 13.55
C HIS A 173 -6.46 -15.23 12.64
N ALA A 174 -7.69 -14.73 12.73
CA ALA A 174 -8.88 -15.30 12.08
C ALA A 174 -8.81 -15.44 10.55
N SER A 175 -7.99 -14.67 9.83
CA SER A 175 -7.89 -14.81 8.37
C SER A 175 -6.74 -15.70 7.88
N ASN A 176 -5.79 -16.05 8.74
CA ASN A 176 -4.59 -16.82 8.33
C ASN A 176 -4.35 -18.11 9.15
N HIS A 177 -5.19 -18.45 10.13
CA HIS A 177 -4.99 -19.62 10.98
C HIS A 177 -5.06 -20.98 10.25
N ASN A 178 -5.66 -21.04 9.05
CA ASN A 178 -5.76 -22.24 8.21
C ASN A 178 -6.26 -23.50 8.97
N ARG A 179 -7.47 -23.44 9.54
CA ARG A 179 -8.04 -24.52 10.38
C ARG A 179 -7.10 -24.99 11.50
N LEU A 180 -6.35 -24.06 12.08
CA LEU A 180 -5.36 -24.26 13.15
C LEU A 180 -4.05 -24.95 12.72
N LEU A 181 -3.87 -25.28 11.45
CA LEU A 181 -2.62 -25.91 10.98
C LEU A 181 -1.40 -25.01 11.22
N ASN A 182 -1.53 -23.72 10.94
CA ASN A 182 -0.44 -22.77 11.11
C ASN A 182 -0.04 -22.59 12.59
N LEU A 183 -0.98 -22.82 13.52
CA LEU A 183 -0.69 -22.82 14.95
C LEU A 183 0.17 -24.03 15.34
N VAL A 184 -0.14 -25.22 14.79
CA VAL A 184 0.61 -26.45 15.07
C VAL A 184 2.07 -26.32 14.66
N ASP A 185 2.34 -25.69 13.50
CA ASP A 185 3.71 -25.48 13.02
C ASP A 185 4.51 -24.55 13.95
N ILE A 186 3.89 -23.47 14.43
CA ILE A 186 4.53 -22.57 15.40
C ILE A 186 4.85 -23.31 16.69
N VAL A 187 3.89 -24.03 17.25
CA VAL A 187 4.04 -24.75 18.52
C VAL A 187 5.17 -25.78 18.45
N LYS A 188 5.33 -26.47 17.31
CA LYS A 188 6.44 -27.40 17.09
C LYS A 188 7.78 -26.68 16.99
N SER A 189 7.82 -25.54 16.28
CA SER A 189 9.05 -24.77 16.09
C SER A 189 9.53 -24.04 17.34
N LYS A 190 8.60 -23.69 18.24
CA LYS A 190 8.84 -22.94 19.48
C LYS A 190 8.73 -23.82 20.72
N LYS A 191 9.14 -25.08 20.63
CA LYS A 191 9.19 -25.96 21.80
C LYS A 191 10.21 -25.43 22.80
N GLY A 192 9.77 -25.13 24.02
CA GLY A 192 10.58 -24.55 25.10
C GLY A 192 10.64 -23.03 25.11
N ASP A 193 10.14 -22.36 24.07
CA ASP A 193 10.15 -20.91 23.96
C ASP A 193 8.78 -20.32 24.35
N GLU A 194 8.79 -19.06 24.78
CA GLU A 194 7.57 -18.32 25.10
C GLU A 194 6.76 -17.98 23.83
N ILE A 195 5.46 -18.25 23.91
CA ILE A 195 4.47 -17.87 22.91
C ILE A 195 3.45 -16.96 23.59
N GLU A 196 3.34 -15.74 23.09
CA GLU A 196 2.29 -14.82 23.50
C GLU A 196 0.96 -15.21 22.82
N VAL A 197 -0.10 -15.32 23.60
CA VAL A 197 -1.44 -15.64 23.11
C VAL A 197 -2.45 -14.64 23.67
N ASP A 198 -3.19 -13.99 22.77
CA ASP A 198 -4.32 -13.15 23.13
C ASP A 198 -5.60 -13.97 23.07
N ILE A 199 -6.33 -13.94 24.16
CA ILE A 199 -7.61 -14.65 24.33
C ILE A 199 -8.72 -13.68 24.69
N LYS A 200 -9.96 -14.09 24.43
CA LYS A 200 -11.19 -13.48 24.91
C LYS A 200 -11.76 -14.34 26.03
N ARG A 201 -11.96 -13.76 27.20
CA ARG A 201 -12.60 -14.39 28.37
C ARG A 201 -13.60 -13.40 28.96
N ASN A 202 -14.87 -13.79 29.06
CA ASN A 202 -15.95 -12.91 29.56
C ASN A 202 -16.01 -11.56 28.84
N GLU A 203 -15.89 -11.55 27.51
CA GLU A 203 -15.83 -10.34 26.67
C GLU A 203 -14.58 -9.45 26.85
N GLU A 204 -13.66 -9.80 27.76
CA GLU A 204 -12.40 -9.10 27.96
C GLU A 204 -11.26 -9.79 27.20
N ARG A 205 -10.38 -8.97 26.60
CA ARG A 205 -9.15 -9.46 25.98
C ARG A 205 -8.06 -9.58 27.03
N LEU A 206 -7.48 -10.78 27.15
CA LEU A 206 -6.38 -11.08 28.05
C LEU A 206 -5.19 -11.58 27.24
N LYS A 207 -3.99 -11.21 27.66
CA LYS A 207 -2.73 -11.70 27.12
C LYS A 207 -2.15 -12.74 28.08
N ILE A 208 -1.80 -13.92 27.57
CA ILE A 208 -1.16 -14.98 28.34
C ILE A 208 0.13 -15.43 27.66
N ILE A 209 1.07 -15.97 28.43
CA ILE A 209 2.32 -16.52 27.93
C ILE A 209 2.27 -18.03 28.07
N LEU A 210 2.33 -18.73 26.94
CA LEU A 210 2.30 -20.18 26.85
C LEU A 210 3.68 -20.69 26.44
N VAL A 211 4.21 -21.67 27.16
CA VAL A 211 5.51 -22.31 26.83
C VAL A 211 5.26 -23.76 26.43
N PRO A 212 5.36 -24.12 25.13
CA PRO A 212 5.11 -25.49 24.71
C PRO A 212 6.19 -26.43 25.21
N THR A 213 5.80 -27.55 25.82
CA THR A 213 6.72 -28.60 26.28
C THR A 213 6.04 -29.96 26.23
N ASP A 214 6.82 -31.02 26.02
CA ASP A 214 6.40 -32.40 26.17
C ASP A 214 6.84 -33.02 27.51
N ASP A 215 7.51 -32.24 28.37
CA ASP A 215 7.91 -32.64 29.72
C ASP A 215 6.76 -32.43 30.72
N TRP A 216 5.68 -33.19 30.55
CA TRP A 216 4.52 -33.20 31.44
C TRP A 216 3.73 -34.52 31.29
N ASP A 217 2.84 -34.80 32.26
CA ASP A 217 2.11 -36.07 32.39
C ASP A 217 0.91 -36.20 31.42
N GLY A 218 1.11 -35.84 30.15
CA GLY A 218 0.05 -35.91 29.13
C GLY A 218 0.58 -35.89 27.70
N GLN A 219 -0.34 -35.82 26.74
CA GLN A 219 0.00 -35.96 25.32
C GLN A 219 0.11 -34.60 24.62
N GLY A 220 1.20 -34.41 23.87
CA GLY A 220 1.42 -33.24 23.01
C GLY A 220 2.17 -32.11 23.71
N LEU A 221 2.22 -30.94 23.07
CA LEU A 221 3.07 -29.83 23.50
C LEU A 221 2.34 -28.74 24.30
N LEU A 222 1.01 -28.72 24.27
CA LEU A 222 0.20 -27.65 24.88
C LEU A 222 -0.62 -28.12 26.07
N GLY A 223 -1.14 -29.34 26.04
CA GLY A 223 -2.08 -29.82 27.06
C GLY A 223 -3.44 -29.12 27.05
N CYS A 224 -3.90 -28.66 25.89
CA CYS A 224 -5.27 -28.18 25.69
C CYS A 224 -5.84 -28.65 24.35
N ARG A 225 -7.17 -28.62 24.25
CA ARG A 225 -7.92 -28.94 23.03
C ARG A 225 -8.51 -27.66 22.43
N LEU A 226 -7.97 -27.24 21.30
CA LEU A 226 -8.50 -26.12 20.52
C LEU A 226 -9.43 -26.64 19.42
N ILE A 227 -10.59 -26.00 19.27
CA ILE A 227 -11.51 -26.24 18.16
C ILE A 227 -11.67 -24.95 17.35
N PRO A 228 -11.67 -24.99 16.01
CA PRO A 228 -12.00 -23.81 15.20
C PRO A 228 -13.43 -23.35 15.51
N ILE A 229 -13.66 -22.03 15.47
CA ILE A 229 -14.99 -21.41 15.54
C ILE A 229 -15.57 -21.25 14.13
#